data_AF-A0A7S1JT32-F1
#
_entry.id   AF-A0A7S1JT32-F1
#
_cell.length_a   1.000
_cell.length_b   1.000
_cell.length_c   1.000
_cell.angle_alpha   90.00
_cell.angle_beta   90.00
_cell.angle_gamma   90.00
#
_symmetry.space_group_name_H-M   'P 1'
#
loop_
_entity.id
_entity.type
_entity.pdbx_description
1 polymer ?
#
loop_
_entity_poly.entity_id
_entity_poly.type
_entity_poly.pdbx_seq_one_letter_code
_entity_poly.pdbx_strand_id
1 'polypeptide(L)'
;KGLFGWTIEETPAGLMQLPVGLHETVEMTTSPFAFCALFLTGCSVVNNLDAMIRPQQVVLPVFLAVLKILVSPVLMHAFVPLLSPNLSPEDKALFSDFALLYGSIPTSSAPVVFAAIYKIGEDVAGAAVIL
;
A
#
# COMPACT_ATOMS: atom_id res chain seq x y z
N LYS A 1 37.99 -8.52 -0.21
CA LYS A 1 38.03 -7.07 0.12
C LYS A 1 37.51 -6.30 -1.08
N GLY A 2 36.30 -5.77 -1.02
CA GLY A 2 35.72 -4.95 -2.10
C GLY A 2 36.32 -3.55 -2.13
N LEU A 3 36.27 -2.90 -3.29
CA LEU A 3 36.95 -1.64 -3.69
C LEU A 3 36.62 -0.39 -2.83
N PHE A 4 35.83 -0.51 -1.75
CA PHE A 4 35.45 0.61 -0.90
C PHE A 4 35.40 0.24 0.60
N GLY A 5 36.07 -0.83 1.02
CA GLY A 5 36.11 -1.25 2.44
C GLY A 5 34.88 -2.02 2.92
N TRP A 6 33.89 -2.22 2.06
CA TRP A 6 32.69 -3.01 2.31
C TRP A 6 33.00 -4.50 2.33
N THR A 7 32.69 -5.14 3.45
CA THR A 7 32.67 -6.60 3.60
C THR A 7 31.22 -7.08 3.57
N ILE A 8 30.94 -8.03 2.68
CA ILE A 8 29.67 -8.76 2.70
C ILE A 8 29.80 -9.76 3.85
N GLU A 9 29.02 -9.58 4.91
CA GLU A 9 28.91 -10.56 5.99
C GLU A 9 27.74 -11.50 5.68
N GLU A 10 28.01 -12.79 5.67
CA GLU A 10 26.97 -13.81 5.57
C GLU A 10 26.41 -14.06 6.97
N THR A 11 25.09 -13.86 7.13
CA THR A 11 24.38 -14.25 8.35
C THR A 11 24.40 -15.78 8.47
N PRO A 12 24.39 -16.38 9.67
CA PRO A 12 24.32 -17.83 9.87
C PRO A 12 23.13 -18.54 9.17
N ALA A 13 22.14 -17.77 8.71
CA ALA A 13 20.96 -18.23 7.97
C ALA A 13 21.13 -18.26 6.43
N GLY A 14 22.33 -17.95 5.90
CA GLY A 14 22.58 -17.98 4.44
C GLY A 14 21.96 -16.82 3.65
N LEU A 15 21.50 -15.77 4.34
CA LEU A 15 20.96 -14.57 3.72
C LEU A 15 22.08 -13.55 3.49
N MET A 16 22.15 -12.99 2.28
CA MET A 16 23.07 -11.88 1.95
C MET A 16 22.60 -10.61 2.65
N GLN A 17 23.37 -10.10 3.61
CA GLN A 17 23.15 -8.79 4.18
C GLN A 17 23.85 -7.71 3.36
N LEU A 18 23.21 -6.55 3.26
CA LEU A 18 23.86 -5.37 2.70
C LEU A 18 25.08 -5.02 3.57
N PRO A 19 26.19 -4.58 2.96
CA PRO A 19 27.33 -4.07 3.71
C PRO A 19 26.94 -2.94 4.68
N VAL A 20 27.51 -2.94 5.89
CA VAL A 20 27.02 -2.18 7.08
C VAL A 20 26.64 -0.71 6.80
N GLY A 21 27.55 0.13 6.34
CA GLY A 21 27.22 1.51 5.93
C GLY A 21 26.21 1.70 4.77
N LEU A 22 25.95 0.71 3.89
CA LEU A 22 24.98 0.79 2.80
C LEU A 22 23.61 0.45 3.37
N HIS A 23 23.57 -0.52 4.29
CA HIS A 23 22.41 -0.77 5.13
C HIS A 23 22.01 0.49 5.90
N GLU A 24 22.95 1.12 6.61
CA GLU A 24 22.69 2.38 7.35
C GLU A 24 22.24 3.53 6.43
N THR A 25 22.90 3.70 5.28
CA THR A 25 22.52 4.76 4.31
C THR A 25 21.12 4.53 3.76
N VAL A 26 20.79 3.28 3.40
CA VAL A 26 19.47 2.92 2.88
C VAL A 26 18.42 3.06 3.97
N GLU A 27 18.70 2.63 5.19
CA GLU A 27 17.78 2.76 6.32
C GLU A 27 17.50 4.22 6.66
N MET A 28 18.53 5.07 6.76
CA MET A 28 18.39 6.51 6.98
C MET A 28 17.60 7.20 5.87
N THR A 29 17.76 6.75 4.62
CA THR A 29 17.05 7.33 3.46
C THR A 29 15.61 6.82 3.35
N THR A 30 15.35 5.57 3.73
CA THR A 30 14.04 4.92 3.56
C THR A 30 13.09 5.18 4.74
N SER A 31 13.63 5.36 5.94
CA SER A 31 12.86 5.71 7.16
C SER A 31 11.83 6.85 6.94
N PRO A 32 12.21 8.02 6.37
CA PRO A 32 11.26 9.10 6.15
C PRO A 32 10.38 8.92 4.91
N PHE A 33 10.66 7.95 4.02
CA PHE A 33 9.99 7.83 2.73
C PHE A 33 8.47 7.69 2.86
N ALA A 34 8.00 6.86 3.79
CA ALA A 34 6.58 6.68 4.03
C ALA A 34 5.88 8.00 4.43
N PHE A 35 6.52 8.80 5.30
CA PHE A 35 6.01 10.11 5.69
C PHE A 35 6.01 11.10 4.52
N CYS A 36 7.08 11.13 3.72
CA CYS A 36 7.15 11.99 2.54
C CYS A 36 6.10 11.62 1.49
N ALA A 37 5.85 10.32 1.26
CA ALA A 37 4.83 9.85 0.33
C ALA A 37 3.41 10.22 0.79
N LEU A 38 3.12 10.07 2.09
CA LEU A 38 1.84 10.49 2.67
C LEU A 38 1.68 12.02 2.62
N PHE A 39 2.74 12.78 2.92
CA PHE A 39 2.74 14.23 2.83
C PHE A 39 2.49 14.73 1.40
N LEU A 40 3.18 14.16 0.42
CA LEU A 40 2.99 14.48 -0.99
C LEU A 40 1.57 14.13 -1.46
N THR A 41 1.03 12.99 -1.00
CA THR A 41 -0.36 12.62 -1.26
C THR A 41 -1.31 13.66 -0.68
N GLY A 42 -1.09 14.13 0.55
CA GLY A 42 -1.83 15.24 1.16
C GLY A 42 -1.75 16.54 0.36
N CYS A 43 -0.56 16.93 -0.09
CA CYS A 43 -0.38 18.11 -0.96
C CYS A 43 -1.14 17.97 -2.29
N SER A 44 -1.13 16.78 -2.90
CA SER A 44 -1.88 16.51 -4.14
C SER A 44 -3.39 16.65 -3.94
N VAL A 45 -3.91 16.26 -2.78
CA VAL A 45 -5.32 16.42 -2.43
C VAL A 45 -5.69 17.89 -2.27
N VAL A 46 -4.86 18.67 -1.55
CA VAL A 46 -5.07 20.11 -1.36
C VAL A 46 -5.09 20.86 -2.69
N ASN A 47 -4.22 20.48 -3.63
CA ASN A 47 -4.15 21.11 -4.95
C ASN A 47 -5.37 20.84 -5.83
N ASN A 48 -6.18 19.83 -5.50
CA ASN A 48 -7.39 19.43 -6.23
C ASN A 48 -8.69 19.66 -5.44
N LEU A 49 -8.66 20.48 -4.37
CA LEU A 49 -9.83 20.77 -3.54
C LEU A 49 -11.00 21.33 -4.37
N ASP A 50 -10.73 22.13 -5.40
CA ASP A 50 -11.78 22.72 -6.24
C ASP A 50 -12.58 21.67 -7.04
N ALA A 51 -11.92 20.56 -7.44
CA ALA A 51 -12.60 19.42 -8.06
C ALA A 51 -13.43 18.63 -7.04
N MET A 52 -13.03 18.64 -5.76
CA MET A 52 -13.77 17.99 -4.67
C MET A 52 -15.06 18.72 -4.27
N ILE A 53 -15.15 20.02 -4.51
CA ILE A 53 -16.34 20.81 -4.17
C ILE A 53 -17.52 20.45 -5.09
N ARG A 54 -17.29 19.78 -6.22
CA ARG A 54 -18.32 19.34 -7.15
C ARG A 54 -18.90 17.98 -6.70
N PRO A 55 -20.09 17.95 -6.07
CA PRO A 55 -20.63 16.72 -5.46
C PRO A 55 -20.80 15.58 -6.46
N GLN A 56 -21.10 15.91 -7.72
CA GLN A 56 -21.28 14.93 -8.79
C GLN A 56 -20.00 14.16 -9.14
N GLN A 57 -18.82 14.75 -8.93
CA GLN A 57 -17.53 14.13 -9.25
C GLN A 57 -16.97 13.29 -8.10
N VAL A 58 -17.42 13.54 -6.85
CA VAL A 58 -16.90 12.87 -5.64
C VAL A 58 -17.76 11.67 -5.23
N VAL A 59 -19.07 11.70 -5.46
CA VAL A 59 -19.99 10.66 -4.99
C VAL A 59 -19.63 9.26 -5.49
N LEU A 60 -19.32 9.12 -6.78
CA LEU A 60 -18.96 7.83 -7.36
C LEU A 60 -17.66 7.26 -6.77
N PRO A 61 -16.52 7.97 -6.77
CA PRO A 61 -15.28 7.45 -6.20
C PRO A 61 -15.37 7.19 -4.69
N VAL A 62 -16.09 8.03 -3.93
CA VAL A 62 -16.35 7.76 -2.50
C VAL A 62 -17.16 6.50 -2.30
N PHE A 63 -18.24 6.32 -3.07
CA PHE A 63 -19.04 5.11 -3.02
C PHE A 63 -18.23 3.86 -3.36
N LEU A 64 -17.39 3.93 -4.40
CA LEU A 64 -16.52 2.83 -4.79
C LEU A 64 -15.45 2.52 -3.73
N ALA A 65 -14.89 3.53 -3.07
CA ALA A 65 -13.93 3.34 -1.99
C ALA A 65 -14.58 2.66 -0.78
N VAL A 66 -15.76 3.13 -0.35
CA VAL A 66 -16.54 2.50 0.73
C VAL A 66 -16.91 1.06 0.36
N LEU A 67 -17.40 0.85 -0.86
CA LEU A 67 -17.74 -0.47 -1.36
C LEU A 67 -16.52 -1.40 -1.33
N LYS A 68 -15.35 -0.93 -1.78
CA LYS A 68 -14.10 -1.68 -1.72
C LYS A 68 -13.73 -2.05 -0.29
N ILE A 69 -13.77 -1.11 0.65
CA ILE A 69 -13.38 -1.34 2.06
C ILE A 69 -14.35 -2.33 2.74
N LEU A 70 -15.62 -2.39 2.32
CA LEU A 70 -16.59 -3.35 2.85
C LEU A 70 -16.48 -4.73 2.19
N VAL A 71 -16.38 -4.77 0.85
CA VAL A 71 -16.44 -6.01 0.07
C VAL A 71 -15.10 -6.75 0.07
N SER A 72 -13.98 -6.03 -0.03
CA SER A 72 -12.63 -6.61 -0.10
C SER A 72 -12.27 -7.48 1.12
N PRO A 73 -12.41 -7.04 2.38
CA PRO A 73 -12.03 -7.86 3.53
C PRO A 73 -12.92 -9.11 3.66
N VAL A 74 -14.21 -8.99 3.37
CA VAL A 74 -15.16 -10.13 3.40
C VAL A 74 -14.78 -11.17 2.35
N LEU A 75 -14.49 -10.73 1.12
CA LEU A 75 -14.05 -11.63 0.06
C LEU A 75 -12.72 -12.31 0.45
N MET A 76 -11.71 -11.54 0.84
CA MET A 76 -10.40 -12.07 1.20
C MET A 76 -10.50 -13.10 2.32
N HIS A 77 -11.25 -12.80 3.39
CA HIS A 77 -11.54 -13.74 4.48
C HIS A 77 -12.23 -15.02 4.01
N ALA A 78 -13.21 -14.93 3.11
CA ALA A 78 -13.90 -16.09 2.55
C ALA A 78 -12.98 -16.95 1.65
N PHE A 79 -11.98 -16.35 1.01
CA PHE A 79 -11.03 -17.06 0.15
C PHE A 79 -9.92 -17.79 0.91
N VAL A 80 -9.54 -17.37 2.12
CA VAL A 80 -8.52 -18.05 2.95
C VAL A 80 -8.77 -19.56 3.11
N PRO A 81 -9.97 -20.03 3.54
CA PRO A 81 -10.22 -21.46 3.69
C PRO A 81 -10.27 -22.21 2.35
N LEU A 82 -10.58 -21.52 1.24
CA LEU A 82 -10.62 -22.13 -0.10
C LEU A 82 -9.23 -22.35 -0.69
N LEU A 83 -8.32 -21.39 -0.51
CA LEU A 83 -6.97 -21.46 -1.06
C LEU A 83 -6.03 -22.33 -0.22
N SER A 84 -6.28 -22.43 1.09
CA SER A 84 -5.39 -23.11 2.03
C SER A 84 -6.10 -24.21 2.83
N PRO A 85 -6.64 -25.26 2.16
CA PRO A 85 -7.44 -26.29 2.81
C PRO A 85 -6.64 -27.15 3.81
N ASN A 86 -5.31 -27.27 3.61
CA ASN A 86 -4.43 -28.14 4.40
C ASN A 86 -3.83 -27.47 5.65
N LEU A 87 -4.11 -26.20 5.90
CA LEU A 87 -3.62 -25.50 7.10
C LEU A 87 -4.30 -26.00 8.38
N SER A 88 -3.57 -25.91 9.49
CA SER A 88 -4.12 -26.16 10.83
C SER A 88 -5.26 -25.16 11.14
N PRO A 89 -6.20 -25.49 12.04
CA PRO A 89 -7.26 -24.57 12.43
C PRO A 89 -6.74 -23.22 12.98
N GLU A 90 -5.64 -23.26 13.72
CA GLU A 90 -4.99 -22.07 14.30
C GLU A 90 -4.39 -21.19 13.21
N ASP A 91 -3.63 -21.77 12.28
CA ASP A 91 -3.05 -21.03 11.16
C ASP A 91 -4.15 -20.44 10.26
N LYS A 92 -5.22 -21.19 10.00
CA LYS A 92 -6.37 -20.69 9.22
C LYS A 92 -6.98 -19.47 9.86
N ALA A 93 -7.17 -19.47 11.19
CA ALA A 93 -7.70 -18.31 11.90
C ALA A 93 -6.75 -17.11 11.77
N LEU A 94 -5.44 -17.32 11.97
CA LEU A 94 -4.42 -16.27 11.82
C LEU A 94 -4.42 -15.64 10.42
N PHE A 95 -4.45 -16.45 9.37
CA PHE A 95 -4.49 -15.94 8.00
C PHE A 95 -5.82 -15.27 7.65
N SER A 96 -6.93 -15.73 8.23
CA SER A 96 -8.25 -15.09 8.08
C SER A 96 -8.26 -13.70 8.71
N ASP A 97 -7.72 -13.57 9.92
CA ASP A 97 -7.61 -12.29 10.62
C ASP A 97 -6.68 -11.34 9.87
N PHE A 98 -5.55 -11.86 9.36
CA PHE A 98 -4.66 -11.09 8.50
C PHE A 98 -5.34 -10.65 7.20
N ALA A 99 -6.15 -11.51 6.57
CA ALA A 99 -6.88 -11.20 5.35
C ALA A 99 -7.94 -10.10 5.58
N LEU A 100 -8.62 -10.11 6.72
CA LEU A 100 -9.52 -9.03 7.13
C LEU A 100 -8.76 -7.72 7.32
N LEU A 101 -7.66 -7.75 8.06
CA LEU A 101 -6.82 -6.58 8.29
C LEU A 101 -6.34 -6.00 6.96
N TYR A 102 -5.74 -6.82 6.10
CA TYR A 102 -5.21 -6.40 4.80
C TYR A 102 -6.30 -5.84 3.88
N GLY A 103 -7.46 -6.51 3.79
CA GLY A 103 -8.56 -6.06 2.95
C GLY A 103 -9.22 -4.77 3.42
N SER A 104 -9.13 -4.45 4.71
CA SER A 104 -9.66 -3.21 5.30
C SER A 104 -8.76 -1.99 5.12
N ILE A 105 -7.50 -2.17 4.67
CA ILE A 105 -6.59 -1.06 4.42
C ILE A 105 -7.13 -0.23 3.24
N PRO A 106 -7.22 1.10 3.37
CA PRO A 106 -7.69 1.97 2.30
C PRO A 106 -6.77 1.94 1.08
N THR A 107 -7.28 2.39 -0.07
CA THR A 107 -6.54 2.29 -1.32
C THR A 107 -5.43 3.34 -1.36
N SER A 108 -4.20 2.93 -1.70
CA SER A 108 -3.06 3.85 -1.85
C SER A 108 -3.28 4.88 -2.98
N SER A 109 -2.39 5.87 -3.10
CA SER A 109 -2.42 6.90 -4.15
C SER A 109 -2.03 6.41 -5.55
N ALA A 110 -1.58 5.16 -5.71
CA ALA A 110 -1.17 4.60 -6.99
C ALA A 110 -2.23 4.66 -8.11
N PRO A 111 -3.54 4.43 -7.87
CA PRO A 111 -4.56 4.54 -8.91
C PRO A 111 -4.71 5.96 -9.47
N VAL A 112 -4.39 7.01 -8.71
CA VAL A 112 -4.35 8.40 -9.23
C VAL A 112 -3.23 8.57 -10.24
N VAL A 113 -2.05 8.04 -9.94
CA VAL A 113 -0.92 8.10 -10.86
C VAL A 113 -1.25 7.34 -12.15
N PHE A 114 -1.86 6.16 -12.04
CA PHE A 114 -2.29 5.40 -13.22
C PHE A 114 -3.42 6.10 -13.99
N ALA A 115 -4.39 6.71 -13.31
CA ALA A 115 -5.45 7.49 -13.94
C ALA A 115 -4.90 8.66 -14.78
N ALA A 116 -3.88 9.36 -14.26
CA ALA A 116 -3.17 10.41 -14.99
C ALA A 116 -2.40 9.86 -16.20
N ILE A 117 -1.67 8.75 -16.05
CA ILE A 117 -0.94 8.10 -17.15
C ILE A 117 -1.88 7.66 -18.28
N TYR A 118 -3.02 7.06 -17.94
CA TYR A 118 -3.99 6.53 -18.90
C TYR A 118 -5.04 7.56 -19.36
N LYS A 119 -4.95 8.82 -18.90
CA LYS A 119 -5.90 9.91 -19.19
C LYS A 119 -7.36 9.55 -18.84
N ILE A 120 -7.54 8.80 -17.76
CA ILE A 120 -8.86 8.40 -17.26
C ILE A 120 -9.22 9.32 -16.10
N GLY A 121 -10.07 10.32 -16.36
CA GLY A 121 -10.76 11.13 -15.34
C GLY A 121 -9.96 11.44 -14.07
N GLU A 122 -8.91 12.25 -14.19
CA GLU A 122 -7.98 12.60 -13.09
C GLU A 122 -8.72 13.13 -11.84
N ASP A 123 -9.78 13.92 -12.04
CA ASP A 123 -10.65 14.44 -10.97
C ASP A 123 -11.32 13.34 -10.14
N VAL A 124 -11.74 12.25 -10.80
CA VAL A 124 -12.46 11.12 -10.19
C VAL A 124 -11.48 10.22 -9.44
N ALA A 125 -10.28 10.03 -9.99
CA ALA A 125 -9.24 9.27 -9.33
C ALA A 125 -8.73 9.99 -8.08
N GLY A 126 -8.57 11.32 -8.13
CA GLY A 126 -8.14 12.14 -7.00
C GLY A 126 -9.05 11.99 -5.78
N ALA A 127 -10.36 11.95 -6.00
CA ALA A 127 -11.35 11.72 -4.95
C ALA A 127 -11.29 10.30 -4.36
N ALA A 128 -10.84 9.29 -5.12
CA ALA A 128 -10.75 7.91 -4.66
C ALA A 128 -9.55 7.64 -3.73
N VAL A 129 -8.53 8.50 -3.74
CA VAL A 129 -7.29 8.37 -2.93
C VAL A 129 -7.43 8.95 -1.52
N ILE A 130 -8.53 9.66 -1.28
CA ILE A 130 -8.80 10.34 -0.01
C ILE A 130 -9.44 9.40 1.02
N LEU A 131 -9.93 8.24 0.58
CA LEU A 131 -10.54 7.21 1.41
C LEU A 131 -9.72 5.94 1.50
#